data_AF-A0A967MAG7-F1
#
_entry.id   AF-A0A967MAG7-F1
#
_cell.length_a   1.000
_cell.length_b   1.000
_cell.length_c   1.000
_cell.angle_alpha   90.00
_cell.angle_beta   90.00
_cell.angle_gamma   90.00
#
_symmetry.space_group_name_H-M   'P 1'
#
loop_
_entity.id
_entity.type
_entity.pdbx_description
1 polymer ?
#
loop_
_entity_poly.entity_id
_entity_poly.type
_entity_poly.pdbx_seq_one_letter_code
_entity_poly.pdbx_strand_id
1 'polypeptide(L)' 'ELVKRERKSATYATKIEDSPEGEYIMLIYNSSFKKADDVSEYVTVMLDGDQWKVAGYFMQQ' A
#
# COMPACT_ATOMS: atom_id res chain seq x y z
N GLU A 1 -1.79 6.76 16.90
CA GLU A 1 -0.41 7.22 16.65
C GLU A 1 0.43 6.01 16.28
N LEU A 2 1.20 6.14 15.20
CA LEU A 2 2.09 5.10 14.70
C LEU A 2 3.32 4.99 15.61
N VAL A 3 3.68 3.76 15.99
CA VAL A 3 4.85 3.46 16.82
C VAL A 3 5.96 2.87 15.95
N LYS A 4 5.63 1.88 15.12
CA LYS A 4 6.56 1.22 14.20
C LYS A 4 5.85 0.91 12.88
N ARG A 5 6.57 1.02 11.78
CA ARG A 5 6.15 0.54 10.45
C ARG A 5 7.33 -0.13 9.77
N GLU A 6 7.11 -1.33 9.24
CA GLU A 6 8.11 -2.11 8.54
C GLU A 6 7.55 -2.59 7.19
N ARG A 7 8.30 -2.33 6.10
CA ARG A 7 7.86 -2.73 4.76
C ARG A 7 8.05 -4.23 4.58
N LYS A 8 6.95 -4.95 4.36
CA LYS A 8 6.91 -6.39 4.10
C LYS A 8 7.15 -6.71 2.63
N SER A 9 6.52 -5.97 1.73
CA SER A 9 6.69 -6.17 0.28
C SER A 9 6.48 -4.89 -0.53
N ALA A 10 6.99 -4.92 -1.76
CA ALA A 10 6.73 -3.95 -2.81
C ALA A 10 6.67 -4.71 -4.14
N THR A 11 5.53 -4.66 -4.81
CA THR A 11 5.31 -5.40 -6.07
C THR A 11 4.85 -4.43 -7.14
N TYR A 12 5.56 -4.41 -8.27
CA TYR A 12 5.17 -3.66 -9.45
C TYR A 12 4.24 -4.51 -10.33
N ALA A 13 3.22 -3.88 -10.90
CA ALA A 13 2.32 -4.51 -11.86
C ALA A 13 1.82 -3.49 -12.88
N THR A 14 1.62 -3.92 -14.13
CA THR A 14 0.96 -3.12 -15.18
C THR A 14 -0.51 -3.49 -15.39
N LYS A 15 -0.99 -4.49 -14.65
CA LYS A 15 -2.34 -5.02 -14.72
C LYS A 15 -2.79 -5.51 -13.36
N ILE A 16 -3.93 -5.01 -12.90
CA ILE A 16 -4.62 -5.46 -11.68
C ILE A 16 -6.04 -5.84 -12.08
N GLU A 17 -6.56 -6.94 -11.54
CA GLU A 17 -7.94 -7.37 -11.77
C GLU A 17 -8.92 -6.27 -11.33
N ASP A 18 -9.99 -6.06 -12.10
CA ASP A 18 -11.00 -5.01 -11.88
C ASP A 18 -10.47 -3.56 -11.78
N SER A 19 -9.24 -3.31 -12.23
CA SER A 19 -8.63 -1.98 -12.27
C SER A 19 -8.30 -1.55 -13.70
N PRO A 20 -8.20 -0.25 -14.00
CA PRO A 20 -7.72 0.24 -15.29
C PRO A 20 -6.32 -0.29 -15.64
N GLU A 21 -5.96 -0.19 -16.93
CA GLU A 21 -4.57 -0.37 -17.32
C GLU A 21 -3.72 0.80 -16.81
N GLY A 22 -2.49 0.52 -16.37
CA GLY A 22 -1.58 1.52 -15.86
C GLY A 22 -0.45 0.89 -15.05
N GLU A 23 0.49 1.71 -14.60
CA GLU A 23 1.59 1.24 -13.75
C GLU A 23 1.23 1.37 -12.28
N TYR A 24 1.41 0.28 -11.53
CA TYR A 24 1.04 0.18 -10.14
C TYR A 24 2.21 -0.32 -9.28
N ILE A 25 2.27 0.16 -8.04
CA ILE A 25 3.10 -0.45 -6.99
C ILE A 25 2.18 -0.77 -5.81
N MET A 26 2.15 -2.05 -5.43
CA MET A 26 1.46 -2.53 -4.24
C MET A 26 2.48 -2.70 -3.11
N LEU A 27 2.26 -2.01 -2.00
CA LEU A 27 3.11 -2.04 -0.82
C LEU A 27 2.33 -2.70 0.32
N ILE A 28 2.99 -3.60 1.04
CA ILE A 28 2.47 -4.15 2.29
C ILE A 28 3.39 -3.74 3.42
N TYR A 29 2.82 -3.24 4.51
CA TYR A 29 3.54 -2.94 5.74
C TYR A 29 2.97 -3.73 6.91
N ASN A 30 3.85 -4.11 7.84
CA ASN A 30 3.46 -4.51 9.18
C ASN A 30 3.69 -3.32 10.12
N SER A 31 2.67 -2.95 10.88
CA SER A 31 2.68 -1.73 11.68
C SER A 31 2.13 -1.94 13.08
N SER A 32 2.69 -1.17 14.01
CA SER A 32 2.23 -1.08 15.40
C SER A 32 1.82 0.36 15.68
N PHE A 33 0.66 0.51 16.31
CA PHE A 33 0.09 1.77 16.77
C PHE A 33 -0.08 1.71 18.29
N LYS A 34 -0.09 2.87 18.95
CA LYS A 34 -0.21 2.96 20.43
C LYS A 34 -1.37 2.17 21.06
N LYS A 35 -2.42 1.86 20.28
CA LYS A 35 -3.62 1.15 20.74
C LYS A 35 -3.90 -0.15 19.97
N ALA A 36 -3.04 -0.51 19.03
CA ALA A 36 -3.28 -1.58 18.09
C ALA A 36 -1.95 -2.08 17.52
N ASP A 37 -1.56 -3.29 17.88
CA ASP A 37 -0.37 -3.96 17.32
C ASP A 37 -0.75 -4.87 16.15
N ASP A 38 0.26 -5.30 15.40
CA ASP A 38 0.17 -6.27 14.29
C ASP A 38 -0.80 -5.89 13.16
N VAL A 39 -0.90 -4.59 12.85
CA VAL A 39 -1.74 -4.09 11.76
C VAL A 39 -1.02 -4.26 10.42
N SER A 40 -1.68 -4.96 9.49
CA SER A 40 -1.27 -5.04 8.08
C SER A 40 -1.83 -3.85 7.30
N GLU A 41 -0.94 -3.08 6.68
CA GLU A 41 -1.32 -1.97 5.80
C GLU A 41 -1.06 -2.34 4.35
N TYR A 42 -2.06 -2.11 3.50
CA TYR A 42 -2.02 -2.34 2.05
C TYR A 42 -2.13 -0.98 1.36
N VAL A 43 -1.08 -0.57 0.66
CA VAL A 43 -1.03 0.70 -0.07
C VAL A 43 -0.86 0.39 -1.55
N THR A 44 -1.80 0.83 -2.37
CA THR A 44 -1.68 0.77 -3.83
C THR A 44 -1.40 2.18 -4.34
N VAL A 45 -0.28 2.35 -5.04
CA VAL A 45 0.02 3.57 -5.78
C VAL A 45 -0.08 3.31 -7.28
N MET A 46 -0.53 4.30 -8.02
CA MET A 46 -0.65 4.29 -9.46
C MET A 46 0.14 5.45 -10.05
N LEU A 47 0.81 5.23 -11.18
CA LEU A 47 1.42 6.31 -11.95
C LEU A 47 0.31 7.12 -12.64
N ASP A 48 0.26 8.41 -12.34
CA ASP A 48 -0.67 9.37 -12.94
C ASP A 48 0.13 10.55 -13.51
N GLY A 49 0.30 10.55 -14.83
CA GLY A 49 1.27 11.41 -15.52
C GLY A 49 2.71 11.02 -15.14
N ASP A 50 3.49 11.99 -14.66
CA ASP A 50 4.87 11.78 -14.21
C ASP A 50 4.99 11.56 -12.69
N GLN A 51 3.87 11.31 -11.99
CA GLN A 51 3.84 11.23 -10.54
C GLN A 51 3.12 9.99 -10.03
N TRP A 52 3.71 9.35 -9.02
CA TRP A 52 3.06 8.28 -8.28
C TRP A 52 2.07 8.86 -7.28
N LYS A 53 0.81 8.43 -7.36
CA LYS A 53 -0.27 8.85 -6.45
C LYS A 53 -0.85 7.66 -5.73
N VAL A 54 -1.30 7.86 -4.49
CA VAL A 54 -2.01 6.82 -3.73
C VAL A 54 -3.38 6.61 -4.36
N ALA A 55 -3.60 5.43 -4.91
CA ALA A 55 -4.87 5.00 -5.49
C ALA A 55 -5.75 4.25 -4.46
N GLY A 56 -5.11 3.58 -3.48
CA GLY A 56 -5.82 2.86 -2.44
C GLY A 56 -5.01 2.71 -1.16
N TYR A 57 -5.69 2.73 -0.03
CA TYR A 57 -5.12 2.48 1.28
C TYR A 57 -6.12 1.73 2.15
N PHE A 58 -5.71 0.57 2.64
CA PHE A 58 -6.52 -0.28 3.51
C PHE A 58 -5.67 -0.81 4.65
N MET A 59 -6.27 -0.92 5.84
CA MET A 59 -5.63 -1.49 7.01
C MET A 59 -6.49 -2.64 7.55
N GLN A 60 -5.82 -3.71 7.95
CA GLN A 60 -6.42 -4.85 8.61
C GLN A 60 -5.63 -5.14 9.89
N GLN A 61 -6.34 -5.28 11.00
CA GLN A 61 -5.80 -5.79 12.25
C GLN A 61 -6.33 -7.20 12.50
#